data_AF-A0A914Y1I0-F1
#
_entry.id   AF-A0A914Y1I0-F1
#
_cell.length_a   1.000
_cell.length_b   1.000
_cell.length_c   1.000
_cell.angle_alpha   90.00
_cell.angle_beta   90.00
_cell.angle_gamma   90.00
#
_symmetry.space_group_name_H-M   'P 1'
#
loop_
_entity.id
_entity.type
_entity.pdbx_description
1 polymer ?
#
loop_
_entity_poly.entity_id
_entity_poly.type
_entity_poly.pdbx_seq_one_letter_code
_entity_poly.pdbx_strand_id
1 'polypeptide(L)'
;MLSNPENLKDIEQNIKNRKGIGNIKRIHELWNSIESFKHNNDSANEYKDLWRELYDEALLIPNMSDPNVPVGDETHAKIVCENSGPETKIEKPKTAEDIVKGWRAISYPRRPAGSRSYALIGPIANLQTALFSFTKNFVLQKGFEEIE
;
A
#
# COMPACT_ATOMS: atom_id res chain seq x y z
N MET A 1 -6.72 -2.73 -21.35
CA MET A 1 -6.22 -1.34 -21.40
C MET A 1 -7.31 -0.42 -20.85
N LEU A 2 -6.95 0.67 -20.16
CA LEU A 2 -7.92 1.60 -19.54
C LEU A 2 -8.82 2.30 -20.56
N SER A 3 -8.37 2.43 -21.81
CA SER A 3 -9.13 3.02 -22.92
C SER A 3 -10.08 2.04 -23.62
N ASN A 4 -10.07 0.74 -23.30
CA ASN A 4 -10.99 -0.23 -23.94
C ASN A 4 -12.39 -0.14 -23.31
N PRO A 5 -13.46 0.21 -24.08
CA PRO A 5 -14.82 0.37 -23.57
C PRO A 5 -15.40 -0.89 -22.90
N GLU A 6 -14.95 -2.09 -23.28
CA GLU A 6 -15.44 -3.35 -22.72
C GLU A 6 -15.12 -3.48 -21.22
N ASN A 7 -13.99 -2.90 -20.78
CA ASN A 7 -13.53 -3.00 -19.39
C ASN A 7 -14.15 -1.93 -18.47
N LEU A 8 -14.93 -0.99 -19.02
CA LEU A 8 -15.41 0.19 -18.29
C LEU A 8 -16.23 -0.20 -17.06
N LYS A 9 -17.13 -1.17 -17.21
CA LYS A 9 -18.00 -1.63 -16.12
C LYS A 9 -17.21 -2.29 -15.00
N ASP A 10 -16.27 -3.15 -15.36
CA ASP A 10 -15.47 -3.90 -14.40
C ASP A 10 -14.52 -2.98 -13.62
N ILE A 11 -13.90 -2.02 -14.30
CA ILE A 11 -13.04 -1.01 -13.68
C ILE A 11 -13.87 -0.10 -12.78
N GLU A 12 -15.05 0.37 -13.22
CA GLU A 12 -15.94 1.20 -12.41
C GLU A 12 -16.39 0.45 -11.14
N GLN A 13 -16.69 -0.85 -11.26
CA GLN A 13 -17.05 -1.67 -10.11
C GLN A 13 -15.85 -1.90 -9.17
N ASN A 14 -14.65 -2.13 -9.71
CA ASN A 14 -13.43 -2.28 -8.91
C ASN A 14 -13.08 -0.98 -8.14
N ILE A 15 -13.28 0.19 -8.76
CA ILE A 15 -13.12 1.48 -8.10
C ILE A 15 -14.09 1.61 -6.91
N LYS A 16 -15.37 1.29 -7.13
CA LYS A 16 -16.42 1.32 -6.10
C LYS A 16 -16.15 0.37 -4.94
N ASN A 17 -15.70 -0.86 -5.25
CA ASN A 17 -15.39 -1.87 -4.25
C ASN A 17 -14.14 -1.54 -3.41
N ARG A 18 -13.35 -0.54 -3.82
CA ARG A 18 -12.17 -0.05 -3.10
C ARG A 18 -12.47 1.25 -2.36
N LYS A 19 -11.67 2.29 -2.58
CA LYS A 19 -11.81 3.61 -1.92
C LYS A 19 -12.68 4.58 -2.74
N GLY A 20 -13.20 4.17 -3.89
CA GLY A 20 -13.95 5.05 -4.80
C GLY A 20 -13.10 6.12 -5.48
N ILE A 21 -11.77 6.00 -5.47
CA ILE A 21 -10.84 6.97 -6.06
C ILE A 21 -10.61 6.62 -7.54
N GLY A 22 -10.66 7.64 -8.41
CA GLY A 22 -10.43 7.54 -9.85
C GLY A 22 -11.73 7.59 -10.68
N ASN A 23 -11.64 8.12 -11.89
CA ASN A 23 -12.78 8.26 -12.80
C ASN A 23 -12.48 7.68 -14.18
N ILE A 24 -12.90 6.42 -14.39
CA ILE A 24 -12.68 5.74 -15.68
C ILE A 24 -13.43 6.42 -16.84
N LYS A 25 -14.59 7.06 -16.58
CA LYS A 25 -15.34 7.77 -17.64
C LYS A 25 -14.58 8.99 -18.14
N ARG A 26 -13.94 9.74 -17.23
CA ARG A 26 -13.07 10.88 -17.59
C ARG A 26 -11.90 10.44 -18.48
N ILE A 27 -11.29 9.30 -18.19
CA ILE A 27 -10.21 8.74 -19.02
C ILE A 27 -10.71 8.45 -20.44
N HIS A 28 -11.90 7.87 -20.59
CA HIS A 28 -12.49 7.64 -21.91
C HIS A 28 -12.82 8.95 -22.65
N GLU A 29 -13.33 9.97 -21.95
CA GLU A 29 -13.57 11.31 -22.53
C GLU A 29 -12.27 11.94 -23.05
N LEU A 30 -11.21 11.92 -22.22
CA LEU A 30 -9.89 12.44 -22.58
C LEU A 30 -9.28 11.65 -23.74
N TRP A 31 -9.41 10.33 -23.73
CA TRP A 31 -8.96 9.47 -24.83
C TRP A 31 -9.65 9.83 -26.15
N ASN A 32 -10.98 9.97 -26.14
CA ASN A 32 -11.74 10.36 -27.33
C ASN A 32 -11.33 11.76 -27.82
N SER A 33 -11.06 12.67 -26.88
CA SER A 33 -10.58 14.03 -27.19
C SER A 33 -9.22 13.99 -27.87
N ILE A 34 -8.29 13.18 -27.36
CA ILE A 34 -6.96 12.96 -27.94
C ILE A 34 -7.05 12.31 -29.33
N GLU A 35 -7.92 11.32 -29.52
CA GLU A 35 -8.14 10.68 -30.82
C GLU A 35 -8.70 11.68 -31.84
N SER A 36 -9.66 12.51 -31.46
CA SER A 36 -10.22 13.54 -32.33
C SER A 36 -9.19 14.63 -32.68
N PHE A 37 -8.30 14.96 -31.74
CA PHE A 37 -7.23 15.94 -31.94
C PHE A 37 -6.19 15.46 -32.95
N LYS A 38 -5.94 14.14 -33.05
CA LYS A 38 -5.02 13.58 -34.05
C LYS A 38 -5.43 13.93 -35.50
N HIS A 39 -6.70 14.24 -35.72
CA HIS A 39 -7.24 14.62 -37.03
C HIS A 39 -7.26 16.14 -37.27
N ASN A 40 -6.99 16.98 -36.26
CA ASN A 40 -7.01 18.45 -36.33
C ASN A 40 -5.60 19.03 -36.01
N ASN A 41 -5.05 19.88 -36.88
CA ASN A 41 -3.62 20.21 -36.92
C ASN A 41 -3.16 21.41 -36.07
N ASP A 42 -3.93 21.90 -35.09
CA ASP A 42 -3.80 23.32 -34.73
C ASP A 42 -3.20 23.69 -33.35
N SER A 43 -2.84 22.75 -32.45
CA SER A 43 -2.05 23.16 -31.26
C SER A 43 -1.28 22.05 -30.52
N ALA A 44 0.05 22.11 -30.58
CA ALA A 44 0.92 21.13 -29.91
C ALA A 44 0.87 21.21 -28.36
N ASN A 45 0.52 22.37 -27.79
CA ASN A 45 0.46 22.54 -26.33
C ASN A 45 -0.81 21.89 -25.75
N GLU A 46 -1.96 22.10 -26.38
CA GLU A 46 -3.23 21.51 -25.96
C GLU A 46 -3.20 19.99 -26.01
N TYR A 47 -2.59 19.41 -27.06
CA TYR A 47 -2.38 17.97 -27.16
C TYR A 47 -1.54 17.42 -25.99
N LYS A 48 -0.46 18.13 -25.61
CA LYS A 48 0.37 17.74 -24.46
C LYS A 48 -0.39 17.83 -23.15
N ASP A 49 -1.23 18.86 -22.98
CA ASP A 49 -2.04 19.05 -21.79
C ASP A 49 -3.08 17.93 -21.63
N LEU A 50 -3.74 17.53 -22.72
CA LEU A 50 -4.67 16.40 -22.72
C LEU A 50 -4.01 15.08 -22.32
N TRP A 51 -2.81 14.80 -22.85
CA TRP A 51 -2.05 13.63 -22.44
C TRP A 51 -1.64 13.68 -20.97
N ARG A 52 -1.19 14.84 -20.48
CA ARG A 52 -0.84 15.02 -19.07
C ARG A 52 -2.05 14.75 -18.16
N GLU A 53 -3.21 15.32 -18.49
CA GLU A 53 -4.44 15.09 -17.72
C GLU A 53 -4.86 13.62 -17.76
N LEU A 54 -4.74 12.96 -18.92
CA LEU A 54 -5.01 11.53 -19.06
C LEU A 54 -4.09 10.70 -18.14
N TYR A 55 -2.80 11.02 -18.08
CA TYR A 55 -1.85 10.33 -17.19
C TYR A 55 -2.18 10.56 -15.72
N ASP A 56 -2.48 11.80 -15.33
CA ASP A 56 -2.82 12.15 -13.95
C ASP A 56 -4.09 11.41 -13.48
N GLU A 57 -5.12 11.35 -14.32
CA GLU A 57 -6.34 10.58 -14.04
C GLU A 57 -6.09 9.07 -14.02
N ALA A 58 -5.24 8.55 -14.92
CA ALA A 58 -4.89 7.14 -14.96
C ALA A 58 -4.13 6.67 -13.71
N LEU A 59 -3.31 7.54 -13.11
CA LEU A 59 -2.59 7.26 -11.85
C LEU A 59 -3.53 7.07 -10.65
N LEU A 60 -4.74 7.63 -10.71
CA LEU A 60 -5.73 7.50 -9.65
C LEU A 60 -6.50 6.17 -9.73
N ILE A 61 -6.45 5.47 -10.86
CA ILE A 61 -7.16 4.20 -11.04
C ILE A 61 -6.44 3.10 -10.25
N PRO A 62 -7.12 2.44 -9.29
CA PRO A 62 -6.52 1.36 -8.52
C PRO A 62 -6.32 0.11 -9.38
N ASN A 63 -5.30 -0.70 -9.05
CA ASN A 63 -5.10 -2.02 -9.66
C ASN A 63 -6.37 -2.90 -9.59
N MET A 64 -6.53 -3.85 -10.50
CA MET A 64 -7.64 -4.81 -10.39
C MET A 64 -7.46 -5.71 -9.17
N SER A 65 -8.56 -6.02 -8.50
CA SER A 65 -8.57 -7.01 -7.41
C SER A 65 -8.60 -8.41 -8.00
N ASP A 66 -7.88 -9.35 -7.36
CA ASP A 66 -7.96 -10.76 -7.76
C ASP A 66 -9.39 -11.29 -7.51
N PRO A 67 -9.95 -12.12 -8.41
CA PRO A 67 -11.32 -12.63 -8.27
C PRO A 67 -11.59 -13.41 -6.97
N ASN A 68 -10.56 -13.96 -6.32
CA ASN A 68 -10.70 -14.72 -5.08
C ASN A 68 -10.78 -13.83 -3.83
N VAL A 69 -10.51 -12.52 -3.97
CA VAL A 69 -10.56 -11.57 -2.85
C VAL A 69 -12.02 -11.29 -2.47
N PRO A 70 -12.43 -11.54 -1.21
CA PRO A 70 -13.79 -11.25 -0.78
C PRO A 70 -14.06 -9.74 -0.84
N VAL A 71 -15.25 -9.37 -1.33
CA VAL A 71 -15.71 -7.98 -1.38
C VAL A 71 -16.63 -7.74 -0.19
N GLY A 72 -16.35 -6.69 0.59
CA GLY A 72 -17.16 -6.31 1.74
C GLY A 72 -16.33 -5.71 2.86
N ASP A 73 -16.98 -5.51 4.00
CA ASP A 73 -16.33 -5.14 5.25
C ASP A 73 -15.61 -6.35 5.90
N GLU A 74 -15.04 -6.14 7.08
CA GLU A 74 -14.29 -7.18 7.82
C GLU A 74 -15.10 -8.46 8.07
N THR A 75 -16.44 -8.40 8.06
CA THR A 75 -17.29 -9.58 8.26
C THR A 75 -17.21 -10.59 7.11
N HIS A 76 -16.75 -10.15 5.94
CA HIS A 76 -16.57 -10.98 4.76
C HIS A 76 -15.13 -11.53 4.64
N ALA A 77 -14.24 -11.19 5.58
CA ALA A 77 -12.85 -11.61 5.56
C ALA A 77 -12.73 -13.15 5.67
N LYS A 78 -11.84 -13.72 4.84
CA LYS A 78 -11.52 -15.16 4.87
C LYS A 78 -10.15 -15.36 5.49
N ILE A 79 -10.02 -16.37 6.35
CA ILE A 79 -8.72 -16.82 6.86
C ILE A 79 -7.98 -17.50 5.71
N VAL A 80 -6.86 -16.90 5.27
CA VAL A 80 -6.05 -17.42 4.15
C VAL A 80 -5.00 -18.41 4.64
N CYS A 81 -4.53 -18.24 5.87
CA CYS A 81 -3.50 -19.06 6.49
C CYS A 81 -3.65 -18.98 8.01
N GLU A 82 -3.55 -20.13 8.68
CA GLU A 82 -3.52 -20.21 10.13
C GLU A 82 -2.16 -20.76 10.57
N ASN A 83 -1.26 -19.87 11.00
CA ASN A 83 0.02 -20.24 11.60
C ASN A 83 -0.14 -20.32 13.12
N SER A 84 -0.94 -21.27 13.59
CA SER A 84 -1.17 -21.49 15.02
C SER A 84 0.00 -22.28 15.63
N GLY A 85 0.93 -21.57 16.27
CA GLY A 85 1.77 -22.16 17.31
C GLY A 85 0.93 -22.46 18.56
N PRO A 86 1.42 -23.28 19.50
CA PRO A 86 0.72 -23.51 20.76
C PRO A 86 0.50 -22.18 21.50
N GLU A 87 -0.75 -21.87 21.83
CA GLU A 87 -1.09 -20.68 22.60
C GLU A 87 -0.38 -20.73 23.96
N THR A 88 0.55 -19.80 24.19
CA THR A 88 1.13 -19.63 25.52
C THR A 88 0.10 -18.94 26.42
N LYS A 89 -0.44 -19.66 27.40
CA LYS A 89 -1.34 -19.07 28.40
C LYS A 89 -0.56 -18.10 29.29
N ILE A 90 -0.78 -16.80 29.10
CA ILE A 90 -0.21 -15.74 29.94
C ILE A 90 -1.32 -15.19 30.84
N GLU A 91 -1.20 -15.35 32.17
CA GLU A 91 -2.25 -14.97 33.12
C GLU A 91 -2.51 -13.46 33.16
N LYS A 92 -1.48 -12.63 32.96
CA LYS A 92 -1.56 -11.16 32.98
C LYS A 92 -0.64 -10.57 31.92
N PRO A 93 -1.09 -10.46 30.65
CA PRO A 93 -0.28 -9.88 29.59
C PRO A 93 0.03 -8.41 29.90
N LYS A 94 1.26 -8.00 29.60
CA LYS A 94 1.72 -6.62 29.72
C LYS A 94 2.06 -6.09 28.34
N THR A 95 1.90 -4.78 28.16
CA THR A 95 2.39 -4.11 26.96
C THR A 95 3.91 -4.21 26.89
N ALA A 96 4.46 -4.14 25.67
CA ALA A 96 5.92 -4.18 25.49
C ALA A 96 6.60 -3.02 26.26
N GLU A 97 5.95 -1.86 26.27
CA GLU A 97 6.36 -0.67 27.01
C GLU A 97 6.42 -0.92 28.52
N ASP A 98 5.40 -1.56 29.09
CA ASP A 98 5.35 -1.89 30.51
C ASP A 98 6.40 -2.92 30.92
N ILE A 99 6.73 -3.87 30.03
CA ILE A 99 7.76 -4.89 30.28
C ILE A 99 9.13 -4.23 30.43
N VAL A 100 9.49 -3.30 29.53
CA VAL A 100 10.84 -2.72 29.48
C VAL A 100 10.98 -1.41 30.25
N LYS A 101 9.89 -0.93 30.87
CA LYS A 101 9.84 0.33 31.63
C LYS A 101 10.93 0.43 32.71
N GLY A 102 11.23 -0.68 33.38
CA GLY A 102 12.26 -0.73 34.43
C GLY A 102 13.69 -0.61 33.92
N TRP A 103 13.94 -0.88 32.64
CA TRP A 103 15.27 -0.92 32.04
C TRP A 103 15.69 0.40 31.37
N ARG A 104 14.79 1.39 31.34
CA ARG A 104 14.98 2.64 30.58
C ARG A 104 15.35 2.38 29.11
N ALA A 105 14.82 1.30 28.54
CA ALA A 105 15.19 0.82 27.21
C ALA A 105 14.40 1.49 26.06
N ILE A 106 13.41 2.32 26.36
CA ILE A 106 12.65 3.10 25.38
C ILE A 106 12.63 4.56 25.82
N SER A 107 12.94 5.47 24.90
CA SER A 107 12.82 6.92 25.06
C SER A 107 11.85 7.50 24.03
N TYR A 108 11.09 8.54 24.40
CA TYR A 108 10.13 9.20 23.52
C TYR A 108 10.58 10.64 23.23
N PRO A 109 11.36 10.86 22.17
CA PRO A 109 11.96 12.16 21.85
C PRO A 109 10.93 13.11 21.20
N ARG A 110 9.86 13.45 21.93
CA ARG A 110 8.72 14.23 21.42
C ARG A 110 9.09 15.64 20.93
N ARG A 111 10.07 16.28 21.55
CA ARG A 111 10.52 17.62 21.16
C ARG A 111 11.24 17.62 19.81
N PRO A 112 12.28 16.80 19.58
CA PRO A 112 12.97 16.79 18.29
C PRO A 112 12.25 15.97 17.21
N ALA A 113 11.48 14.92 17.55
CA ALA A 113 10.92 13.98 16.56
C ALA A 113 9.39 13.91 16.53
N GLY A 114 8.69 14.73 17.33
CA GLY A 114 7.23 14.76 17.37
C GLY A 114 6.57 13.55 18.03
N SER A 115 5.23 13.50 17.95
CA SER A 115 4.43 12.39 18.46
C SER A 115 4.60 11.12 17.61
N ARG A 116 4.48 9.94 18.23
CA ARG A 116 4.66 8.60 17.62
C ARG A 116 6.11 8.19 17.30
N SER A 117 7.08 8.99 17.74
CA SER A 117 8.50 8.65 17.65
C SER A 117 9.01 8.02 18.94
N TYR A 118 9.83 6.98 18.83
CA TYR A 118 10.51 6.31 19.94
C TYR A 118 11.95 5.96 19.57
N ALA A 119 12.81 5.83 20.58
CA ALA A 119 14.18 5.37 20.44
C ALA A 119 14.38 4.16 21.36
N LEU A 120 14.86 3.06 20.78
CA LEU A 120 15.27 1.87 21.52
C LEU A 120 16.69 2.04 22.03
N ILE A 121 16.95 1.65 23.27
CA ILE A 121 18.21 1.86 23.96
C ILE A 121 18.69 0.56 24.58
N GLY A 122 20.00 0.31 24.46
CA GLY A 122 20.67 -0.80 25.13
C GLY A 122 20.23 -2.17 24.60
N PRO A 123 19.96 -3.16 25.47
CA PRO A 123 19.67 -4.53 25.04
C PRO A 123 18.50 -4.67 24.05
N ILE A 124 17.49 -3.81 24.15
CA ILE A 124 16.34 -3.83 23.24
C ILE A 124 16.72 -3.34 21.83
N ALA A 125 17.63 -2.37 21.73
CA ALA A 125 18.17 -1.95 20.43
C ALA A 125 18.96 -3.10 19.78
N ASN A 126 19.78 -3.80 20.56
CA ASN A 126 20.53 -4.97 20.07
C ASN A 126 19.61 -6.10 19.62
N LEU A 127 18.52 -6.35 20.34
CA LEU A 127 17.51 -7.33 19.95
C LEU A 127 16.85 -6.95 18.62
N GLN A 128 16.49 -5.67 18.44
CA GLN A 128 15.94 -5.19 17.16
C GLN A 128 16.92 -5.39 16.01
N THR A 129 18.21 -5.10 16.21
CA THR A 129 19.25 -5.35 15.21
C THR A 129 19.37 -6.84 14.90
N ALA A 130 19.37 -7.70 15.92
CA ALA A 130 19.45 -9.15 15.73
C ALA A 130 18.24 -9.70 14.94
N LEU A 131 17.02 -9.20 15.22
CA LEU A 131 15.82 -9.53 14.45
C LEU A 131 15.91 -9.07 12.99
N PHE A 132 16.45 -7.87 12.75
CA PHE A 132 16.68 -7.39 11.39
C PHE A 132 17.69 -8.27 10.64
N SER A 133 18.84 -8.58 11.24
CA SER A 133 19.84 -9.48 10.65
C SER A 133 19.28 -10.88 10.39
N PHE A 134 18.50 -11.43 11.31
CA PHE A 134 17.82 -12.70 11.12
C PHE A 134 16.86 -12.65 9.93
N THR A 135 16.00 -11.64 9.87
CA THR A 135 15.01 -11.48 8.79
C THR A 135 15.69 -11.30 7.44
N LYS A 136 16.76 -10.50 7.39
CA LYS A 136 17.62 -10.35 6.21
C LYS A 136 18.16 -11.69 5.74
N ASN A 137 18.79 -12.45 6.61
CA ASN A 137 19.33 -13.77 6.25
C ASN A 137 18.24 -14.74 5.80
N PHE A 138 17.07 -14.69 6.44
CA PHE A 138 15.93 -15.52 6.08
C PHE A 138 15.44 -15.24 4.64
N VAL A 139 15.30 -13.96 4.26
CA VAL A 139 14.87 -13.63 2.89
C VAL A 139 15.97 -13.91 1.86
N LEU A 140 17.24 -13.70 2.18
CA LEU A 140 18.35 -14.06 1.28
C LEU A 140 18.36 -15.58 0.99
N GLN A 141 18.11 -16.43 1.99
CA GLN A 141 17.97 -17.87 1.80
C GLN A 141 16.77 -18.26 0.92
N LYS A 142 15.77 -17.39 0.79
CA LYS A 142 14.62 -17.56 -0.11
C LYS A 142 14.88 -17.08 -1.55
N GLY A 143 16.11 -16.62 -1.84
CA GLY A 143 16.52 -16.19 -3.17
C GLY A 143 16.28 -14.70 -3.45
N PHE A 144 16.04 -13.89 -2.42
CA PHE A 144 16.02 -12.44 -2.56
C PHE A 144 17.46 -11.91 -2.63
N GLU A 145 17.67 -10.82 -3.38
CA GLU A 145 18.96 -10.15 -3.50
C GLU A 145 18.94 -8.83 -2.71
N GLU A 146 20.08 -8.48 -2.11
CA GLU A 146 20.24 -7.20 -1.43
C GLU A 146 20.53 -6.10 -2.45
N ILE A 147 19.81 -4.98 -2.33
CA ILE A 147 20.05 -3.77 -3.12
C ILE A 147 20.69 -2.77 -2.17
N GLU A 148 21.88 -2.29 -2.54
CA GLU A 148 22.59 -1.19 -1.85
C GLU A 148 22.02 0.19 -2.22
#